data_AF-A0A2N1TGF9-F1
#
_entry.id   AF-A0A2N1TGF9-F1
#
_cell.length_a   1.000
_cell.length_b   1.000
_cell.length_c   1.000
_cell.angle_alpha   90.00
_cell.angle_beta   90.00
_cell.angle_gamma   90.00
#
_symmetry.space_group_name_H-M   'P 1'
#
loop_
_entity.id
_entity.type
_entity.pdbx_description
1 polymer ?
#
loop_
_entity_poly.entity_id
_entity_poly.type
_entity_poly.pdbx_seq_one_letter_code
_entity_poly.pdbx_strand_id
1 'polypeptide(L)' 'MARVFNFNPGPAALPLAALERAQSEFVDFKGTGMSILEHSH' A
#
# COMPACT_ATOMS: atom_id res chain seq x y z
N MET A 1 -3.52 0.08 19.06
CA MET A 1 -2.18 0.70 19.10
C MET A 1 -2.21 1.87 18.12
N ALA A 2 -1.84 3.09 18.52
CA ALA A 2 -1.88 4.26 17.64
C ALA A 2 -0.72 4.21 16.61
N ARG A 3 -0.93 4.78 15.42
CA ARG A 3 0.10 4.85 14.38
C ARG A 3 1.29 5.70 14.85
N VAL A 4 2.50 5.20 14.69
CA VAL A 4 3.74 5.92 15.04
C VAL A 4 4.03 7.05 14.05
N PHE A 5 4.56 8.17 14.57
CA PHE A 5 5.12 9.24 13.75
C PHE A 5 6.53 8.85 13.31
N ASN A 6 6.72 8.71 11.99
CA ASN A 6 8.00 8.32 11.40
C ASN A 6 8.68 9.56 10.80
N PHE A 7 9.86 9.93 11.34
CA PHE A 7 10.68 11.07 10.91
C PHE A 7 11.96 10.65 10.15
N ASN A 8 12.02 9.42 9.63
CA ASN A 8 13.19 8.92 8.93
C ASN A 8 13.52 9.76 7.68
N PRO A 9 14.81 9.99 7.38
CA PRO A 9 15.24 10.72 6.18
C PRO A 9 15.12 9.88 4.90
N GLY A 10 14.92 8.56 5.01
CA GLY A 10 14.81 7.64 3.89
C GLY A 10 15.17 6.20 4.25
N PRO A 11 14.33 5.20 3.92
CA PRO A 11 12.93 5.32 3.50
C PRO A 11 12.08 6.04 4.55
N ALA A 12 11.11 6.84 4.10
CA ALA A 12 10.35 7.78 4.92
C ALA A 12 8.89 7.34 5.14
N ALA A 13 8.13 8.13 5.89
CA ALA A 13 6.70 7.89 6.12
C ALA A 13 5.89 7.99 4.81
N LEU A 14 4.91 7.09 4.63
CA LEU A 14 3.92 7.15 3.56
C LEU A 14 2.56 7.62 4.08
N PRO A 15 1.71 8.29 3.27
CA PRO A 15 0.34 8.65 3.66
C PRO A 15 -0.48 7.43 4.10
N LEU A 16 -1.29 7.56 5.15
CA LEU A 16 -2.14 6.45 5.64
C LEU A 16 -3.10 5.93 4.59
N ALA A 17 -3.84 6.83 3.96
CA ALA A 17 -4.81 6.47 2.92
C ALA A 17 -4.18 5.70 1.75
N ALA A 18 -2.92 5.99 1.41
CA ALA A 18 -2.20 5.26 0.35
C ALA A 18 -1.84 3.83 0.81
N LEU A 19 -1.36 3.67 2.04
CA LEU A 19 -1.07 2.35 2.63
C LEU A 19 -2.34 1.50 2.76
N GLU A 20 -3.43 2.09 3.25
CA GLU A 20 -4.72 1.41 3.41
C GLU A 20 -5.29 0.96 2.07
N ARG A 21 -5.21 1.82 1.05
CA ARG A 21 -5.62 1.46 -0.31
C ARG A 21 -4.76 0.33 -0.88
N ALA A 22 -3.44 0.44 -0.77
CA ALA A 22 -2.53 -0.59 -1.24
C ALA A 22 -2.77 -1.93 -0.54
N GLN A 23 -3.08 -1.91 0.77
CA GLN A 23 -3.45 -3.09 1.54
C GLN A 23 -4.79 -3.68 1.06
N SER A 24 -5.82 -2.85 0.87
CA SER A 24 -7.15 -3.34 0.48
C SER A 24 -7.19 -3.97 -0.91
N GLU A 25 -6.34 -3.48 -1.82
CA GLU A 25 -6.26 -3.96 -3.22
C GLU A 25 -5.07 -4.93 -3.43
N PHE A 26 -4.39 -5.37 -2.36
CA PHE A 26 -3.10 -6.07 -2.49
C PHE A 26 -3.20 -7.41 -3.23
N VAL A 27 -4.26 -8.18 -2.98
CA VAL A 27 -4.48 -9.51 -3.56
C VAL A 27 -5.38 -9.46 -4.79
N ASP A 28 -6.33 -8.53 -4.83
CA ASP A 28 -7.22 -8.31 -5.97
C ASP A 28 -7.24 -6.82 -6.31
N PHE A 29 -6.46 -6.47 -7.32
CA PHE A 29 -6.41 -5.10 -7.79
C PHE A 29 -7.65 -4.82 -8.65
N LYS A 30 -8.51 -3.92 -8.16
CA LYS A 30 -9.70 -3.44 -8.88
C LYS A 30 -10.66 -4.54 -9.40
N GLY A 31 -10.72 -5.70 -8.75
CA GLY A 31 -11.62 -6.80 -9.16
C GLY A 31 -11.13 -7.54 -10.41
N THR A 32 -9.83 -7.51 -10.69
CA THR A 32 -9.21 -8.26 -11.78
C THR A 32 -9.00 -9.73 -11.44
N GLY A 33 -9.12 -10.09 -10.16
CA GLY A 33 -8.85 -11.43 -9.65
C GLY A 33 -7.36 -11.73 -9.45
N MET A 34 -6.49 -10.72 -9.52
CA MET A 34 -5.05 -10.86 -9.26
C MET A 34 -4.44 -9.57 -8.70
N SER A 35 -3.26 -9.71 -8.08
CA SER A 35 -2.51 -8.56 -7.56
C SER A 35 -2.01 -7.67 -8.70
N ILE A 36 -1.86 -6.37 -8.42
CA ILE A 36 -1.16 -5.46 -9.34
C ILE A 36 0.28 -5.93 -9.63
N LEU A 37 0.90 -6.66 -8.69
CA LEU A 37 2.25 -7.19 -8.84
C LEU A 37 2.34 -8.35 -9.85
N GLU A 38 1.20 -8.91 -10.26
CA GLU A 38 1.08 -10.03 -11.19
C GLU A 38 0.60 -9.57 -12.58
N HIS A 39 0.23 -8.30 -12.74
CA HIS A 39 -0.18 -7.74 -14.02
C HIS A 39 0.99 -7.68 -15.00
N SER A 40 0.71 -7.96 -16.26
CA SER A 40 1.67 -7.68 -17.35
C SER A 40 1.86 -6.16 -17.52
N HIS A 41 2.98 -5.79 -18.12
CA HIS A 41 3.37 -4.40 -18.34
C HIS A 41 2.59 -3.72 -19.47
#